data_AF-A0A0E3STV2-F1
#
_entry.id   AF-A0A0E3STV2-F1
#
_cell.length_a   1.000
_cell.length_b   1.000
_cell.length_c   1.000
_cell.angle_alpha   90.00
_cell.angle_beta   90.00
_cell.angle_gamma   90.00
#
_symmetry.space_group_name_H-M   'P 1'
#
loop_
_entity.id
_entity.type
_entity.pdbx_description
1 polymer ?
#
loop_
_entity_poly.entity_id
_entity_poly.type
_entity_poly.pdbx_seq_one_letter_code
_entity_poly.pdbx_strand_id
1 'polypeptide(L)'
;MGIDELCEGMRAILELIAEARLHLQISCYVPFPSVYKELHEFAKNNDCDAEVIAKIDTWLVKKAPDRHEVKIPSHIFHEYVAYMRERINKGMNVAEEAIREASVQCLSVNPETDAGYDVDNVIDRELVGGIVGKFRNKYRSALRYGILDSAPDIDVLLLAKELDAAVVASDYGIQKWAEQLGVRYVPATTFPMMLQEYLKHTPSGSNGNDKGKK
;
A
#
# COMPACT_ATOMS: atom_id res chain seq x y z
N MET A 1 -4.85 -10.96 22.50
CA MET A 1 -4.96 -9.54 22.86
C MET A 1 -4.79 -8.72 21.59
N GLY A 2 -5.81 -8.57 20.72
CA GLY A 2 -5.56 -7.83 19.48
C GLY A 2 -6.69 -7.73 18.47
N ILE A 3 -7.78 -8.48 18.65
CA ILE A 3 -8.96 -8.38 17.76
C ILE A 3 -9.85 -7.20 18.20
N ASP A 4 -10.18 -7.13 19.50
CA ASP A 4 -11.01 -6.05 20.05
C ASP A 4 -10.36 -4.66 19.89
N GLU A 5 -9.05 -4.53 20.19
CA GLU A 5 -8.32 -3.25 20.04
C GLU A 5 -8.28 -2.74 18.59
N LEU A 6 -8.17 -3.63 17.61
CA LEU A 6 -8.11 -3.25 16.20
C LEU A 6 -9.46 -2.73 15.71
N CYS A 7 -10.53 -3.49 15.96
CA CYS A 7 -11.87 -3.11 15.53
C CYS A 7 -12.36 -1.86 16.28
N GLU A 8 -12.01 -1.70 17.57
CA GLU A 8 -12.22 -0.46 18.31
C GLU A 8 -11.45 0.72 17.69
N GLY A 9 -10.20 0.52 17.31
CA GLY A 9 -9.40 1.54 16.62
C GLY A 9 -10.02 1.96 15.29
N MET A 10 -10.47 1.00 14.48
CA MET A 10 -11.19 1.29 13.22
C MET A 10 -12.49 2.05 13.48
N ARG A 11 -13.27 1.64 14.48
CA ARG A 11 -14.50 2.33 14.89
C ARG A 11 -14.22 3.78 15.27
N ALA A 12 -13.22 4.01 16.12
CA ALA A 12 -12.85 5.35 16.59
C ALA A 12 -12.41 6.27 15.44
N ILE A 13 -11.62 5.76 14.48
CA ILE A 13 -11.19 6.54 13.32
C ILE A 13 -12.39 6.88 12.41
N LEU A 14 -13.26 5.92 12.14
CA LEU A 14 -14.44 6.14 11.30
C LEU A 14 -15.43 7.13 11.95
N GLU A 15 -15.53 7.12 13.27
CA GLU A 15 -16.32 8.08 14.04
C GLU A 15 -15.74 9.50 13.97
N LEU A 16 -14.43 9.65 14.08
CA LEU A 16 -13.74 10.93 13.84
C LEU A 16 -13.95 11.43 12.41
N ILE A 17 -13.92 10.55 11.41
CA ILE A 17 -14.21 10.91 10.01
C ILE A 17 -15.66 11.35 9.86
N ALA A 18 -16.59 10.68 10.53
CA ALA A 18 -18.01 11.06 10.54
C ALA A 18 -18.22 12.46 11.11
N GLU A 19 -17.66 12.75 12.29
CA GLU A 19 -17.73 14.07 12.91
C GLU A 19 -17.09 15.15 12.03
N ALA A 20 -15.89 14.88 11.50
CA ALA A 20 -15.20 15.79 10.58
C ALA A 20 -16.01 16.05 9.30
N ARG A 21 -16.72 15.05 8.78
CA ARG A 21 -17.60 15.22 7.63
C ARG A 21 -18.78 16.13 7.94
N LEU A 22 -19.43 15.93 9.09
CA LEU A 22 -20.62 16.68 9.49
C LEU A 22 -20.32 18.13 9.87
N HIS A 23 -19.20 18.36 10.57
CA HIS A 23 -18.86 19.66 11.13
C HIS A 23 -17.92 20.49 10.24
N LEU A 24 -16.99 19.83 9.56
CA LEU A 24 -15.92 20.50 8.79
C LEU A 24 -16.03 20.26 7.28
N GLN A 25 -17.03 19.48 6.84
CA GLN A 25 -17.21 19.08 5.44
C GLN A 25 -16.04 18.30 4.83
N ILE A 26 -15.15 17.74 5.67
CA ILE A 26 -14.01 16.93 5.22
C ILE A 26 -14.53 15.58 4.68
N SER A 27 -14.21 15.26 3.43
CA SER A 27 -14.54 13.96 2.82
C SER A 27 -13.30 13.09 2.72
N CYS A 28 -13.40 11.83 3.14
CA CYS A 28 -12.37 10.83 2.93
C CYS A 28 -12.76 9.95 1.75
N TYR A 29 -11.89 9.85 0.75
CA TYR A 29 -12.11 9.05 -0.44
C TYR A 29 -11.26 7.78 -0.39
N VAL A 30 -11.81 6.69 -0.93
CA VAL A 30 -11.09 5.42 -1.11
C VAL A 30 -11.20 4.97 -2.56
N PRO A 31 -10.09 4.57 -3.20
CA PRO A 31 -10.12 3.99 -4.52
C PRO A 31 -11.02 2.75 -4.60
N PHE A 32 -11.94 2.76 -5.56
CA PHE A 32 -12.82 1.64 -5.85
C PHE A 32 -12.45 0.96 -7.17
N PRO A 33 -12.42 -0.39 -7.25
CA PRO A 33 -12.72 -1.35 -6.19
C PRO A 33 -11.50 -1.74 -5.33
N SER A 34 -10.29 -1.31 -5.70
CA SER A 34 -9.01 -1.81 -5.18
C SER A 34 -8.87 -1.67 -3.65
N VAL A 35 -8.54 -0.47 -3.18
CA VAL A 35 -8.30 -0.18 -1.75
C VAL A 35 -9.54 -0.46 -0.91
N TYR A 36 -10.73 -0.13 -1.44
CA TYR A 36 -11.99 -0.41 -0.76
C TYR A 36 -12.16 -1.91 -0.45
N LYS A 37 -11.88 -2.79 -1.41
CA LYS A 37 -11.99 -4.24 -1.22
C LYS A 37 -11.00 -4.73 -0.18
N GLU A 38 -9.76 -4.26 -0.22
CA GLU A 38 -8.73 -4.60 0.78
C GLU A 38 -9.15 -4.19 2.19
N LEU A 39 -9.64 -2.96 2.37
CA LEU A 39 -10.12 -2.47 3.67
C LEU A 39 -11.29 -3.30 4.20
N HIS A 40 -12.24 -3.62 3.32
CA HIS A 40 -13.42 -4.39 3.68
C HIS A 40 -13.09 -5.85 3.99
N GLU A 41 -12.20 -6.48 3.22
CA GLU A 41 -11.68 -7.82 3.51
C GLU A 41 -10.85 -7.83 4.80
N PHE A 42 -10.07 -6.78 5.05
CA PHE A 42 -9.31 -6.63 6.29
C PHE A 42 -10.22 -6.58 7.52
N ALA A 43 -11.29 -5.78 7.48
CA ALA A 43 -12.26 -5.72 8.58
C ALA A 43 -12.96 -7.08 8.80
N LYS A 44 -13.32 -7.79 7.72
CA LYS A 44 -13.95 -9.11 7.81
C LYS A 44 -13.02 -10.19 8.33
N ASN A 45 -11.76 -10.21 7.88
CA ASN A 45 -10.77 -11.20 8.28
C ASN A 45 -10.35 -11.05 9.74
N ASN A 46 -10.59 -9.88 10.34
CA ASN A 46 -10.38 -9.60 11.76
C ASN A 46 -11.68 -9.64 12.58
N ASP A 47 -12.76 -10.24 12.06
CA ASP A 47 -14.04 -10.43 12.77
C ASP A 47 -14.65 -9.14 13.36
N CYS A 48 -14.43 -7.99 12.69
CA CYS A 48 -15.07 -6.74 13.12
C CYS A 48 -16.59 -6.81 12.96
N ASP A 49 -17.31 -6.12 13.84
CA ASP A 49 -18.76 -6.11 13.85
C ASP A 49 -19.38 -5.48 12.59
N ALA A 50 -20.67 -5.75 12.39
CA ALA A 50 -21.42 -5.19 11.27
C ALA A 50 -21.48 -3.66 11.31
N GLU A 51 -21.32 -3.05 12.49
CA GLU A 51 -21.32 -1.60 12.66
C GLU A 51 -20.08 -0.96 11.99
N VAL A 52 -18.87 -1.51 12.19
CA VAL A 52 -17.65 -1.04 11.53
C VAL A 52 -17.78 -1.13 10.02
N ILE A 53 -18.30 -2.24 9.49
CA ILE A 53 -18.52 -2.41 8.05
C ILE A 53 -19.50 -1.35 7.51
N ALA A 54 -20.61 -1.12 8.20
CA ALA A 54 -21.58 -0.09 7.82
C ALA A 54 -20.97 1.32 7.86
N LYS A 55 -20.12 1.61 8.85
CA LYS A 55 -19.40 2.90 8.95
C LYS A 55 -18.40 3.07 7.80
N ILE A 56 -17.67 2.03 7.39
CA ILE A 56 -16.79 2.06 6.21
C ILE A 56 -17.60 2.45 4.97
N ASP A 57 -18.73 1.80 4.75
CA ASP A 57 -19.59 2.03 3.58
C ASP A 57 -20.24 3.41 3.56
N THR A 58 -20.49 3.99 4.74
CA THR A 58 -21.20 5.27 4.89
C THR A 58 -20.25 6.46 4.84
N TRP A 59 -19.12 6.39 5.55
CA TRP A 59 -18.26 7.56 5.78
C TRP A 59 -17.09 7.67 4.80
N LEU A 60 -16.74 6.58 4.11
CA LEU A 60 -15.71 6.59 3.07
C LEU A 60 -16.35 6.66 1.70
N VAL A 61 -16.01 7.69 0.93
CA VAL A 61 -16.54 7.90 -0.42
C VAL A 61 -15.77 7.02 -1.41
N LYS A 62 -16.47 6.07 -2.01
CA LYS A 62 -15.92 5.14 -3.01
C LYS A 62 -15.84 5.86 -4.35
N LYS A 63 -14.63 6.06 -4.88
CA LYS A 63 -14.44 6.67 -6.20
C LYS A 63 -13.26 6.00 -6.91
N ALA A 64 -13.45 5.59 -8.15
CA ALA A 64 -12.34 5.16 -9.00
C ALA A 64 -11.62 6.40 -9.55
N PRO A 65 -10.28 6.39 -9.59
CA PRO A 65 -9.53 7.48 -10.23
C PRO A 65 -9.80 7.52 -11.73
N ASP A 66 -9.79 8.71 -12.30
CA ASP A 66 -9.73 8.88 -13.74
C ASP A 66 -8.34 8.46 -14.26
N ARG A 67 -8.29 7.32 -14.95
CA ARG A 67 -7.05 6.77 -15.53
C ARG A 67 -6.75 7.32 -16.93
N HIS A 68 -7.61 8.18 -17.48
CA HIS A 68 -7.54 8.67 -18.85
C HIS A 68 -7.14 10.15 -18.91
N GLU A 69 -7.76 11.01 -18.10
CA GLU A 69 -7.61 12.47 -18.24
C GLU A 69 -6.67 13.13 -17.21
N VAL A 70 -6.18 12.38 -16.22
CA VAL A 70 -5.31 12.95 -15.17
C VAL A 70 -3.96 13.39 -15.75
N LYS A 71 -3.65 14.68 -15.57
CA LYS A 71 -2.38 15.28 -15.97
C LYS A 71 -1.28 14.96 -14.95
N ILE A 72 -0.26 14.25 -15.41
CA ILE A 72 0.90 13.85 -14.60
C ILE A 72 2.15 14.59 -15.10
N PRO A 73 2.97 15.15 -14.19
CA PRO A 73 4.27 15.72 -14.54
C PRO A 73 5.15 14.75 -15.33
N SER A 74 5.80 15.20 -16.40
CA SER A 74 6.65 14.33 -17.23
C SER A 74 7.87 13.77 -16.49
N HIS A 75 8.36 14.50 -15.47
CA HIS A 75 9.48 14.06 -14.62
C HIS A 75 9.24 12.66 -13.99
N ILE A 76 7.99 12.37 -13.62
CA ILE A 76 7.59 11.07 -13.05
C ILE A 76 7.89 9.92 -14.00
N PHE A 77 7.66 10.09 -15.31
CA PHE A 77 7.98 9.07 -16.29
C PHE A 77 9.49 8.84 -16.40
N HIS A 78 10.28 9.92 -16.32
CA HIS A 78 11.75 9.79 -16.31
C HIS A 78 12.24 9.06 -15.07
N GLU A 79 11.72 9.39 -13.89
CA GLU A 79 12.05 8.72 -12.64
C GLU A 79 11.65 7.24 -12.68
N TYR A 80 10.43 6.95 -13.15
CA TYR A 80 9.93 5.60 -13.32
C TYR A 80 10.86 4.75 -14.21
N VAL A 81 11.25 5.27 -15.38
CA VAL A 81 12.15 4.58 -16.30
C VAL A 81 13.52 4.33 -15.65
N ALA A 82 14.08 5.32 -14.95
CA ALA A 82 15.36 5.17 -14.26
C ALA A 82 15.29 4.06 -13.19
N TYR A 83 14.23 4.05 -12.36
CA TYR A 83 14.02 3.00 -11.36
C TYR A 83 13.79 1.62 -11.98
N MET A 84 13.01 1.53 -13.05
CA MET A 84 12.79 0.27 -13.76
C MET A 84 14.12 -0.29 -14.26
N ARG A 85 14.99 0.56 -14.80
CA ARG A 85 16.32 0.16 -15.27
C ARG A 85 17.20 -0.35 -14.14
N GLU A 86 17.26 0.36 -13.02
CA GLU A 86 18.02 -0.08 -11.84
C GLU A 86 17.55 -1.44 -11.34
N ARG A 87 16.24 -1.67 -11.32
CA ARG A 87 15.66 -2.95 -10.90
C ARG A 87 15.94 -4.08 -11.86
N ILE A 88 15.82 -3.85 -13.16
CA ILE A 88 16.20 -4.84 -14.18
C ILE A 88 17.66 -5.24 -14.01
N ASN A 89 18.55 -4.27 -13.75
CA ASN A 89 19.96 -4.55 -13.47
C ASN A 89 20.15 -5.37 -12.18
N LYS A 90 19.43 -5.06 -11.08
CA LYS A 90 19.46 -5.87 -9.86
C LYS A 90 18.96 -7.30 -10.12
N GLY A 91 17.89 -7.46 -10.89
CA GLY A 91 17.37 -8.77 -11.30
C GLY A 91 18.37 -9.56 -12.15
N MET A 92 19.11 -8.88 -13.04
CA MET A 92 20.20 -9.47 -13.82
C MET A 92 21.30 -10.00 -12.89
N ASN A 93 21.77 -9.19 -11.93
CA ASN A 93 22.79 -9.63 -10.97
C ASN A 93 22.35 -10.86 -10.15
N VAL A 94 21.08 -10.91 -9.75
CA VAL A 94 20.52 -12.08 -9.04
C VAL A 94 20.51 -13.33 -9.93
N ALA A 95 20.24 -13.18 -11.23
CA ALA A 95 20.31 -14.28 -12.18
C ALA A 95 21.77 -14.76 -12.39
N GLU A 96 22.71 -13.83 -12.55
CA GLU A 96 24.14 -14.15 -12.65
C GLU A 96 24.67 -14.87 -11.41
N GLU A 97 24.28 -14.44 -10.21
CA GLU A 97 24.64 -15.11 -8.95
C GLU A 97 24.11 -16.56 -8.92
N ALA A 98 22.86 -16.77 -9.33
CA ALA A 98 22.25 -18.10 -9.37
C ALA A 98 22.93 -19.02 -10.39
N ILE A 99 23.27 -18.52 -11.59
CA ILE A 99 24.02 -19.27 -12.60
C ILE A 99 25.39 -19.68 -12.07
N ARG A 100 26.08 -18.76 -11.37
CA ARG A 100 27.39 -19.03 -10.78
C ARG A 100 27.30 -20.05 -9.64
N GLU A 101 26.32 -19.94 -8.74
CA GLU A 101 26.08 -20.90 -7.65
C GLU A 101 25.80 -22.29 -8.22
N ALA A 102 24.93 -22.40 -9.22
CA ALA A 102 24.58 -23.67 -9.87
C ALA A 102 25.80 -24.32 -10.55
N SER A 103 26.60 -23.52 -11.26
CA SER A 103 27.79 -24.01 -11.95
C SER A 103 28.82 -24.60 -10.96
N VAL A 104 29.07 -23.90 -9.84
CA VAL A 104 30.02 -24.34 -8.80
C VAL A 104 29.53 -25.61 -8.11
N GLN A 105 28.23 -25.71 -7.80
CA GLN A 105 27.69 -26.91 -7.17
C GLN A 105 27.74 -28.13 -8.10
N CYS A 106 27.41 -27.96 -9.39
CA CYS A 106 27.48 -29.06 -10.36
C CYS A 106 28.92 -29.55 -10.59
N LEU A 107 29.91 -28.66 -10.59
CA LEU A 107 31.34 -29.01 -10.67
C LEU A 107 31.83 -29.85 -9.47
N SER A 108 31.13 -29.77 -8.34
CA SER A 108 31.50 -30.47 -7.11
C SER A 108 30.89 -31.87 -7.01
N VAL A 109 30.07 -32.28 -7.99
CA VAL A 109 29.44 -33.60 -8.06
C VAL A 109 30.34 -34.54 -8.87
N ASN A 110 30.79 -35.64 -8.27
CA ASN A 110 31.46 -36.72 -9.01
C ASN A 110 30.39 -37.59 -9.69
N PRO A 111 30.40 -37.75 -11.03
CA PRO A 111 29.38 -38.52 -11.75
C PRO A 111 29.49 -40.05 -11.60
N GLU A 112 30.42 -40.57 -10.80
CA GLU A 112 30.75 -42.02 -10.78
C GLU A 112 29.93 -42.86 -9.79
N THR A 113 29.04 -42.27 -8.99
CA THR A 113 28.07 -43.03 -8.20
C THR A 113 26.70 -42.98 -8.86
N ASP A 114 26.23 -44.16 -9.28
CA ASP A 114 24.88 -44.49 -9.77
C ASP A 114 24.62 -44.35 -11.27
N ALA A 115 25.38 -45.14 -12.04
CA ALA A 115 24.98 -45.61 -13.36
C ALA A 115 23.64 -46.38 -13.28
N GLY A 116 22.52 -45.69 -13.42
CA GLY A 116 21.19 -46.29 -13.55
C GLY A 116 20.03 -45.51 -12.93
N TYR A 117 20.29 -44.46 -12.14
CA TYR A 117 19.25 -43.56 -11.65
C TYR A 117 19.10 -42.36 -12.56
N ASP A 118 17.89 -41.83 -12.66
CA ASP A 118 17.53 -40.67 -13.48
C ASP A 118 18.31 -39.42 -13.00
N VAL A 119 19.51 -39.27 -13.54
CA VAL A 119 20.51 -38.26 -13.16
C VAL A 119 19.92 -36.86 -13.30
N ASP A 120 19.08 -36.64 -14.31
CA ASP A 120 18.38 -35.38 -14.54
C ASP A 120 17.43 -35.06 -13.38
N ASN A 121 16.66 -36.04 -12.90
CA ASN A 121 15.74 -35.85 -11.78
C ASN A 121 16.44 -35.61 -10.43
N VAL A 122 17.61 -36.19 -10.19
CA VAL A 122 18.38 -35.96 -8.95
C VAL A 122 19.05 -34.59 -8.97
N ILE A 123 19.69 -34.21 -10.09
CA ILE A 123 20.31 -32.90 -10.26
C ILE A 123 19.26 -31.78 -10.19
N ASP A 124 18.13 -31.93 -10.88
CA ASP A 124 17.08 -30.91 -10.87
C ASP A 124 16.44 -30.75 -9.49
N ARG A 125 16.22 -31.85 -8.76
CA ARG A 125 15.43 -31.81 -7.53
C ARG A 125 16.25 -31.53 -6.27
N GLU A 126 17.47 -32.07 -6.17
CA GLU A 126 18.33 -31.91 -4.98
C GLU A 126 19.33 -30.76 -5.09
N LEU A 127 19.93 -30.54 -6.27
CA LEU A 127 20.94 -29.50 -6.47
C LEU A 127 20.33 -28.18 -6.98
N VAL A 128 19.68 -28.23 -8.14
CA VAL A 128 19.23 -27.02 -8.84
C VAL A 128 17.94 -26.48 -8.24
N GLY A 129 17.04 -27.33 -7.74
CA GLY A 129 15.77 -26.94 -7.15
C GLY A 129 15.89 -25.95 -6.00
N GLY A 130 16.88 -26.15 -5.11
CA GLY A 130 17.18 -25.23 -4.01
C GLY A 130 17.65 -23.86 -4.50
N ILE A 131 18.50 -23.83 -5.53
CA ILE A 131 19.00 -22.59 -6.14
C ILE A 131 17.87 -21.87 -6.87
N VAL A 132 17.02 -22.58 -7.61
CA VAL A 132 15.85 -22.01 -8.29
C VAL A 132 14.88 -21.38 -7.30
N GLY A 133 14.64 -22.03 -6.15
CA GLY A 133 13.83 -21.47 -5.07
C GLY A 133 14.40 -20.17 -4.53
N LYS A 134 15.70 -20.15 -4.19
CA LYS A 134 16.42 -18.95 -3.73
C LYS A 134 16.40 -17.84 -4.79
N PHE A 135 16.69 -18.17 -6.05
CA PHE A 135 16.67 -17.26 -7.18
C PHE A 135 15.30 -16.60 -7.32
N ARG A 136 14.22 -17.38 -7.37
CA ARG A 136 12.85 -16.85 -7.49
C ARG A 136 12.51 -15.88 -6.36
N ASN A 137 12.92 -16.19 -5.14
CA ASN A 137 12.68 -15.32 -3.98
C ASN A 137 13.51 -14.03 -4.08
N LYS A 138 14.83 -14.14 -4.29
CA LYS A 138 15.72 -12.97 -4.45
C LYS A 138 15.29 -12.09 -5.63
N TYR A 139 14.91 -12.69 -6.75
CA TYR A 139 14.50 -11.98 -7.97
C TYR A 139 13.21 -11.19 -7.74
N ARG A 140 12.19 -11.81 -7.14
CA ARG A 140 10.95 -11.11 -6.77
C ARG A 140 11.23 -9.97 -5.80
N SER A 141 12.04 -10.19 -4.76
CA SER A 141 12.41 -9.14 -3.81
C SER A 141 13.15 -7.99 -4.48
N ALA A 142 14.11 -8.28 -5.37
CA ALA A 142 14.89 -7.27 -6.09
C ALA A 142 14.04 -6.39 -7.03
N LEU A 143 12.98 -6.97 -7.62
CA LEU A 143 12.04 -6.22 -8.46
C LEU A 143 10.95 -5.49 -7.65
N ARG A 144 10.69 -5.91 -6.40
CA ARG A 144 9.60 -5.38 -5.57
C ARG A 144 10.03 -4.28 -4.59
N TYR A 145 11.29 -4.28 -4.14
CA TYR A 145 11.76 -3.37 -3.08
C TYR A 145 11.70 -1.89 -3.49
N GLY A 146 10.92 -1.08 -2.77
CA GLY A 146 10.93 0.40 -2.79
C GLY A 146 10.01 1.12 -3.79
N ILE A 147 8.84 0.57 -4.12
CA ILE A 147 8.03 0.99 -5.28
C ILE A 147 6.54 1.09 -4.92
N LEU A 148 5.80 1.97 -5.62
CA LEU A 148 4.36 1.83 -5.94
C LEU A 148 4.13 0.49 -6.68
N ASP A 149 4.21 -0.63 -5.95
CA ASP A 149 4.26 -1.96 -6.55
C ASP A 149 2.87 -2.47 -6.96
N SER A 150 1.83 -1.79 -6.49
CA SER A 150 0.45 -2.21 -6.60
C SER A 150 -0.39 -1.19 -7.38
N ALA A 151 -1.34 -1.69 -8.15
CA ALA A 151 -2.38 -0.85 -8.75
C ALA A 151 -3.17 -0.02 -7.71
N PRO A 152 -3.50 -0.55 -6.51
CA PRO A 152 -4.07 0.23 -5.42
C PRO A 152 -3.29 1.49 -5.06
N ASP A 153 -1.96 1.41 -4.89
CA ASP A 153 -1.15 2.56 -4.45
C ASP A 153 -1.15 3.67 -5.51
N ILE A 154 -1.08 3.30 -6.80
CA ILE A 154 -1.18 4.24 -7.91
C ILE A 154 -2.58 4.85 -7.95
N ASP A 155 -3.62 4.05 -7.76
CA ASP A 155 -4.99 4.53 -7.76
C ASP A 155 -5.23 5.59 -6.66
N VAL A 156 -4.62 5.44 -5.47
CA VAL A 156 -4.67 6.43 -4.39
C VAL A 156 -4.08 7.77 -4.85
N LEU A 157 -2.88 7.73 -5.44
CA LEU A 157 -2.18 8.92 -5.89
C LEU A 157 -2.90 9.63 -7.04
N LEU A 158 -3.41 8.87 -8.01
CA LEU A 158 -4.18 9.42 -9.12
C LEU A 158 -5.47 10.06 -8.64
N LEU A 159 -6.21 9.40 -7.74
CA LEU A 159 -7.44 9.93 -7.18
C LEU A 159 -7.19 11.22 -6.41
N ALA A 160 -6.13 11.26 -5.60
CA ALA A 160 -5.76 12.47 -4.89
C ALA A 160 -5.36 13.60 -5.84
N LYS A 161 -4.66 13.29 -6.93
CA LYS A 161 -4.31 14.28 -7.95
C LYS A 161 -5.54 14.82 -8.68
N GLU A 162 -6.49 13.95 -9.01
CA GLU A 162 -7.76 14.30 -9.66
C GLU A 162 -8.59 15.23 -8.77
N LEU A 163 -8.66 14.93 -7.46
CA LEU A 163 -9.47 15.66 -6.50
C LEU A 163 -8.77 16.89 -5.89
N ASP A 164 -7.51 17.14 -6.24
CA ASP A 164 -6.61 18.10 -5.57
C ASP A 164 -6.63 17.92 -4.03
N ALA A 165 -6.63 16.65 -3.60
CA ALA A 165 -6.78 16.25 -2.22
C ALA A 165 -5.46 15.82 -1.59
N ALA A 166 -5.42 15.77 -0.26
CA ALA A 166 -4.29 15.20 0.47
C ALA A 166 -4.37 13.66 0.49
N VAL A 167 -3.22 12.99 0.40
CA VAL A 167 -3.07 11.54 0.55
C VAL A 167 -2.73 11.22 2.01
N VAL A 168 -3.51 10.33 2.62
CA VAL A 168 -3.23 9.80 3.95
C VAL A 168 -2.65 8.39 3.82
N ALA A 169 -1.39 8.20 4.21
CA ALA A 169 -0.76 6.87 4.18
C ALA A 169 0.38 6.77 5.21
N SER A 170 0.89 5.55 5.40
CA SER A 170 2.11 5.27 6.17
C SER A 170 3.24 4.70 5.30
N ASP A 171 2.97 4.47 4.01
CA ASP A 171 3.92 3.86 3.09
C ASP A 171 4.91 4.90 2.53
N TYR A 172 6.20 4.58 2.59
CA TYR A 172 7.27 5.46 2.12
C TYR A 172 7.26 5.66 0.60
N GLY A 173 6.86 4.65 -0.17
CA GLY A 173 6.64 4.75 -1.61
C GLY A 173 5.54 5.77 -1.91
N ILE A 174 4.37 5.63 -1.28
CA ILE A 174 3.28 6.61 -1.45
C ILE A 174 3.73 8.02 -1.07
N GLN A 175 4.44 8.19 0.05
CA GLN A 175 4.97 9.49 0.47
C GLN A 175 5.83 10.13 -0.62
N LYS A 176 6.88 9.41 -1.06
CA LYS A 176 7.84 9.92 -2.03
C LYS A 176 7.14 10.32 -3.33
N TRP A 177 6.21 9.51 -3.80
CA TRP A 177 5.51 9.77 -5.05
C TRP A 177 4.44 10.85 -4.93
N ALA A 178 3.80 11.02 -3.77
CA ALA A 178 2.94 12.16 -3.50
C ALA A 178 3.72 13.48 -3.61
N GLU A 179 4.94 13.54 -3.05
CA GLU A 179 5.83 14.70 -3.18
C GLU A 179 6.18 14.99 -4.66
N GLN A 180 6.50 13.95 -5.45
CA GLN A 180 6.81 14.11 -6.88
C GLN A 180 5.60 14.55 -7.73
N LEU A 181 4.39 14.09 -7.38
CA LEU A 181 3.14 14.49 -8.04
C LEU A 181 2.67 15.89 -7.65
N GLY A 182 3.30 16.49 -6.63
CA GLY A 182 2.87 17.75 -6.03
C GLY A 182 1.54 17.62 -5.29
N VAL A 183 1.29 16.46 -4.67
CA VAL A 183 0.09 16.17 -3.87
C VAL A 183 0.44 16.27 -2.39
N ARG A 184 -0.45 16.85 -1.58
CA ARG A 184 -0.20 16.98 -0.14
C ARG A 184 -0.17 15.59 0.51
N TYR A 185 0.86 15.31 1.29
CA TYR A 185 0.97 14.07 2.06
C TYR A 185 0.65 14.31 3.54
N VAL A 186 -0.10 13.40 4.14
CA VAL A 186 -0.41 13.38 5.58
C VAL A 186 -0.10 11.99 6.12
N PRO A 187 0.82 11.85 7.10
CA PRO A 187 1.08 10.57 7.74
C PRO A 187 -0.18 10.04 8.44
N ALA A 188 -0.51 8.75 8.24
CA ALA A 188 -1.70 8.14 8.82
C ALA A 188 -1.72 8.18 10.35
N THR A 189 -0.55 8.16 11.00
CA THR A 189 -0.41 8.30 12.45
C THR A 189 -0.83 9.69 12.96
N THR A 190 -0.60 10.74 12.16
CA THR A 190 -0.91 12.13 12.54
C THR A 190 -2.33 12.54 12.16
N PHE A 191 -2.94 11.86 11.18
CA PHE A 191 -4.24 12.23 10.63
C PHE A 191 -5.37 12.28 11.69
N PRO A 192 -5.56 11.27 12.56
CA PRO A 192 -6.57 11.34 13.61
C PRO A 192 -6.36 12.52 14.58
N MET A 193 -5.09 12.81 14.93
CA MET A 193 -4.75 13.92 15.82
C MET A 193 -5.10 15.27 15.17
N MET A 194 -4.87 15.41 13.86
CA MET A 194 -5.25 16.61 13.12
C MET A 194 -6.76 16.82 13.10
N LEU A 195 -7.54 15.77 12.83
CA LEU A 195 -9.00 15.86 12.84
C LEU A 195 -9.53 16.27 14.21
N GLN A 196 -9.04 15.64 15.28
CA GLN A 196 -9.40 16.00 16.65
C GLN A 196 -9.10 17.47 16.96
N GLU A 197 -7.94 17.97 16.54
CA GLU A 197 -7.60 19.38 16.76
C GLU A 197 -8.52 20.31 15.98
N TYR A 198 -8.85 20.00 14.72
CA TYR A 198 -9.81 20.80 13.96
C TYR A 198 -11.21 20.80 14.58
N LEU A 199 -11.66 19.66 15.09
CA LEU A 199 -12.96 19.53 15.74
C LEU A 199 -13.05 20.35 17.04
N LYS A 200 -11.97 20.44 17.82
CA LYS A 200 -11.92 21.29 19.04
C LYS A 200 -12.15 22.77 18.76
N HIS A 201 -11.71 23.27 17.61
CA HIS A 201 -11.84 24.68 17.23
C HIS A 201 -13.02 24.93 16.28
N THR A 202 -13.87 23.92 16.05
CA THR A 202 -15.13 24.15 15.36
C THR A 202 -15.99 25.01 16.27
N PRO A 203 -16.60 26.12 15.78
CA PRO A 203 -17.52 26.90 16.58
C PRO A 203 -18.68 25.98 16.98
N SER A 204 -18.66 25.50 18.23
CA SER A 204 -19.79 24.85 18.85
C SER A 204 -20.98 25.76 18.62
N GLY A 205 -21.99 25.26 17.91
CA GLY A 205 -23.15 26.06 17.52
C GLY A 205 -23.59 26.97 18.65
N SER A 206 -23.69 28.26 18.34
CA SER A 206 -24.36 29.30 19.12
C SER A 206 -25.24 28.74 20.25
N ASN A 207 -24.69 28.70 21.47
CA ASN A 207 -25.53 28.67 22.65
C ASN A 207 -26.23 30.03 22.71
N GLY A 208 -27.43 30.08 22.12
CA GLY A 208 -28.39 31.15 22.31
C GLY A 208 -28.73 31.24 23.79
N ASN A 209 -27.98 32.06 24.50
CA ASN A 209 -28.37 32.57 25.80
C ASN A 209 -27.84 34.00 25.96
N ASP A 210 -28.21 34.85 25.00
CA ASP A 210 -28.27 36.28 25.24
C ASP A 210 -29.47 36.51 26.16
N LYS A 211 -29.21 36.40 27.47
CA LYS A 211 -30.14 36.84 28.50
C LYS A 211 -30.31 38.33 28.32
N GLY A 212 -31.44 38.71 27.71
CA GLY A 212 -31.96 40.06 27.77
C GLY A 212 -31.93 40.58 29.20
N LYS A 213 -31.00 41.51 29.46
CA LYS A 213 -31.07 42.47 30.56
C LYS A 213 -31.21 43.85 29.94
N LYS A 214 -32.44 44.26 29.72
CA LYS A 214 -32.92 45.61 29.98
C LYS A 214 -34.34 45.53 30.52
#